data_AF-A0A963RLR9-F1
#
_entry.id   AF-A0A963RLR9-F1
#
_cell.length_a   1.000
_cell.length_b   1.000
_cell.length_c   1.000
_cell.angle_alpha   90.00
_cell.angle_beta   90.00
_cell.angle_gamma   90.00
#
_symmetry.space_group_name_H-M   'P 1'
#
loop_
_entity.id
_entity.type
_entity.pdbx_description
1 polymer ?
#
loop_
_entity_poly.entity_id
_entity_poly.type
_entity_poly.pdbx_seq_one_letter_code
_entity_poly.pdbx_strand_id
1 'polypeptide(L)'
;TYNPQVARDEMFQLGIHMTTKGNQIAPMRSTSALVLSSTNINRERIYIQQPPISSAGFSSQAFAPHFPHTVRLTETKQCSDCHLSEAEDNNAIMSQLLLLGTNYVNFVGLNAWSGLEGGFQATRVTEWDEPQAVIGSYLHRYAYPDYYRMHVEDHNRELINWTRGTTFDANLSGETRAMEEFRNVVEGTSDRVGCLQMRGEYMFVAEGRGGFRVYDIASIANKGFSERIVTAPFSPLSHDSHIDSRNATCMAIPTNQAIAPTRNTPEMRAANQEQAFLPIYHYAVITDAVEGLILTNVDTFADGELRDNDLHRLEFAGGGDAWNPDGVLTGARHVTLAGSMAYITADVGLVVVDLADPANPQLSAVRPLNDARASALQFRYLWVTDAEGVKLFDVTDMRNPIARPEGTIRLADARRMYVARTYLYIAAKSDGLVIANVTRPLAPTIYRAETFGGTMNDVEDVVVASTNATAFAYVADGRNGLKVIQLTSPDSQPNYYGFSPAPMPELIAWARTPSPAIAMSKGLDRDRAVDETGGQIAVVGRLGSRPFNRAEMEELFLNNAGIPWRVSDEVDMNLWVPGAGPVMDRRRPGQ
;
A
#
# COMPACT_ATOMS: atom_id res chain seq x y z
N THR A 1 -11.54 21.29 0.27
CA THR A 1 -10.75 21.63 1.48
C THR A 1 -9.37 20.98 1.37
N TYR A 2 -8.34 21.54 2.00
CA TYR A 2 -7.02 20.92 2.09
C TYR A 2 -7.01 20.08 3.38
N ASN A 3 -6.76 18.77 3.31
CA ASN A 3 -6.61 17.93 4.49
C ASN A 3 -5.12 17.57 4.70
N PRO A 4 -4.34 18.43 5.39
CA PRO A 4 -2.96 18.11 5.71
C PRO A 4 -2.93 17.09 6.86
N GLN A 5 -3.07 15.82 6.54
CA GLN A 5 -2.65 14.80 7.49
C GLN A 5 -1.12 14.76 7.45
N VAL A 6 -0.40 15.61 8.17
CA VAL A 6 1.07 15.45 8.18
C VAL A 6 1.39 14.14 8.90
N ALA A 7 2.10 13.21 8.24
CA ALA A 7 2.60 12.00 8.89
C ALA A 7 3.63 12.43 9.94
N ARG A 8 3.19 12.63 11.18
CA ARG A 8 4.04 12.91 12.35
C ARG A 8 4.35 11.58 13.03
N ASP A 9 4.98 10.70 12.29
CA ASP A 9 5.49 9.43 12.77
C ASP A 9 7.02 9.53 12.89
N GLU A 10 7.62 8.67 13.71
CA GLU A 10 9.08 8.54 13.79
C GLU A 10 9.59 8.01 12.45
N MET A 11 9.96 8.93 11.56
CA MET A 11 10.47 8.64 10.23
C MET A 11 11.89 9.15 10.08
N PHE A 12 12.82 8.23 9.82
CA PHE A 12 14.16 8.57 9.37
C PHE A 12 14.36 7.97 7.99
N GLN A 13 14.58 8.84 7.00
CA GLN A 13 14.65 8.47 5.58
C GLN A 13 15.88 9.15 4.97
N LEU A 14 16.48 8.53 3.97
CA LEU A 14 17.63 9.06 3.25
C LEU A 14 17.34 9.14 1.75
N GLY A 15 18.03 10.06 1.08
CA GLY A 15 17.99 10.22 -0.36
C GLY A 15 19.08 11.18 -0.81
N ILE A 16 19.01 11.58 -2.08
CA ILE A 16 19.99 12.46 -2.71
C ILE A 16 19.50 13.91 -2.65
N HIS A 17 20.36 14.79 -2.14
CA HIS A 17 20.11 16.22 -2.07
C HIS A 17 20.29 16.89 -3.45
N MET A 18 19.75 18.10 -3.60
CA MET A 18 19.83 18.91 -4.81
C MET A 18 21.24 19.12 -5.36
N THR A 19 21.35 19.26 -6.68
CA THR A 19 22.63 19.41 -7.40
C THR A 19 23.47 20.58 -6.92
N THR A 20 22.86 21.69 -6.49
CA THR A 20 23.59 22.84 -5.93
C THR A 20 24.23 22.58 -4.55
N LYS A 21 23.92 21.44 -3.93
CA LYS A 21 24.58 20.91 -2.73
C LYS A 21 25.47 19.70 -3.04
N GLY A 22 25.76 19.44 -4.32
CA GLY A 22 26.69 18.40 -4.75
C GLY A 22 26.13 16.98 -4.68
N ASN A 23 24.81 16.79 -4.74
CA ASN A 23 24.16 15.47 -4.71
C ASN A 23 24.58 14.60 -3.51
N GLN A 24 24.78 15.24 -2.35
CA GLN A 24 25.12 14.54 -1.12
C GLN A 24 23.94 13.74 -0.59
N ILE A 25 24.24 12.65 0.12
CA ILE A 25 23.23 11.93 0.89
C ILE A 25 22.70 12.87 1.98
N ALA A 26 21.38 12.95 2.10
CA ALA A 26 20.73 13.80 3.09
C ALA A 26 19.50 13.13 3.70
N PRO A 27 19.15 13.50 4.94
CA PRO A 27 17.87 13.15 5.51
C PRO A 27 16.72 13.69 4.65
N MET A 28 15.74 12.83 4.43
CA MET A 28 14.52 13.10 3.68
C MET A 28 13.34 13.04 4.63
N ARG A 29 12.29 13.78 4.30
CA ARG A 29 11.00 13.61 4.95
C ARG A 29 9.87 13.74 3.95
N SER A 30 8.75 13.08 4.24
CA SER A 30 7.47 13.45 3.64
C SER A 30 7.13 14.89 4.03
N THR A 31 6.94 15.75 3.04
CA THR A 31 6.67 17.18 3.23
C THR A 31 5.27 17.59 2.88
N SER A 32 4.61 16.84 2.00
CA SER A 32 3.21 17.06 1.64
C SER A 32 2.56 15.74 1.29
N ALA A 33 1.36 15.51 1.84
CA ALA A 33 0.53 14.36 1.52
C ALA A 33 -0.85 14.85 1.08
N LEU A 34 -0.85 15.59 -0.03
CA LEU A 34 -2.03 16.30 -0.51
C LEU A 34 -3.09 15.32 -1.03
N VAL A 35 -4.29 15.40 -0.46
CA VAL A 35 -5.51 14.80 -0.99
C VAL A 35 -6.59 15.88 -1.06
N LEU A 36 -7.31 15.93 -2.18
CA LEU A 36 -8.27 16.99 -2.51
C LEU A 36 -9.69 16.46 -2.52
N SER A 37 -10.61 17.21 -1.91
CA SER A 37 -12.05 16.98 -2.04
C SER A 37 -12.75 18.28 -2.40
N SER A 38 -13.81 18.18 -3.20
CA SER A 38 -14.64 19.31 -3.60
C SER A 38 -16.11 19.09 -3.25
N THR A 39 -16.81 20.18 -2.92
CA THR A 39 -18.23 20.18 -2.62
C THR A 39 -18.88 21.38 -3.27
N ASN A 40 -20.00 21.18 -3.96
CA ASN A 40 -20.74 22.26 -4.62
C ASN A 40 -21.78 22.92 -3.69
N ILE A 41 -22.50 23.92 -4.23
CA ILE A 41 -23.52 24.68 -3.48
C ILE A 41 -24.67 23.80 -2.97
N ASN A 42 -24.96 22.68 -3.65
CA ASN A 42 -25.99 21.72 -3.24
C ASN A 42 -25.49 20.74 -2.16
N ARG A 43 -24.25 20.93 -1.66
CA ARG A 43 -23.56 20.01 -0.75
C ARG A 43 -23.39 18.61 -1.35
N GLU A 44 -23.22 18.52 -2.66
CA GLU A 44 -22.80 17.30 -3.34
C GLU A 44 -21.27 17.24 -3.33
N ARG A 45 -20.72 16.10 -2.92
CA ARG A 45 -19.27 15.85 -2.94
C ARG A 45 -18.91 15.38 -4.34
N ILE A 46 -18.43 16.30 -5.19
CA ILE A 46 -18.15 16.02 -6.61
C ILE A 46 -17.06 14.96 -6.74
N TYR A 47 -16.01 15.10 -5.94
CA TYR A 47 -14.95 14.10 -5.78
C TYR A 47 -14.38 14.19 -4.36
N ILE A 48 -13.83 13.07 -3.89
CA ILE A 48 -13.31 12.95 -2.53
C ILE A 48 -11.89 12.40 -2.53
N GLN A 49 -11.05 12.98 -1.67
CA GLN A 49 -9.73 12.48 -1.29
C GLN A 49 -8.82 12.08 -2.47
N GLN A 50 -8.87 12.88 -3.54
CA GLN A 50 -8.12 12.65 -4.76
C GLN A 50 -6.69 13.22 -4.63
N PRO A 51 -5.64 12.38 -4.66
CA PRO A 51 -4.26 12.87 -4.71
C PRO A 51 -3.94 13.38 -6.13
N PRO A 52 -3.36 14.58 -6.29
CA PRO A 52 -2.95 15.07 -7.59
C PRO A 52 -1.70 14.37 -8.14
N ILE A 53 -1.42 14.63 -9.42
CA ILE A 53 -0.21 14.19 -10.12
C ILE A 53 0.65 15.42 -10.39
N SER A 54 1.96 15.34 -10.12
CA SER A 54 2.90 16.43 -10.40
C SER A 54 3.02 16.72 -11.91
N SER A 55 3.56 17.88 -12.27
CA SER A 55 3.80 18.22 -13.68
C SER A 55 4.73 17.24 -14.39
N ALA A 56 5.66 16.61 -13.68
CA ALA A 56 6.59 15.62 -14.21
C ALA A 56 6.04 14.18 -14.22
N GLY A 57 4.79 13.98 -13.78
CA GLY A 57 4.14 12.67 -13.77
C GLY A 57 4.29 11.87 -12.48
N PHE A 58 5.16 12.26 -11.56
CA PHE A 58 5.27 11.62 -10.24
C PHE A 58 4.10 11.96 -9.32
N SER A 59 3.89 11.11 -8.32
CA SER A 59 2.93 11.33 -7.24
C SER A 59 3.17 12.63 -6.50
N SER A 60 2.09 13.31 -6.12
CA SER A 60 2.14 14.52 -5.29
C SER A 60 2.42 14.26 -3.80
N GLN A 61 2.57 13.00 -3.38
CA GLN A 61 3.09 12.65 -2.05
C GLN A 61 4.56 13.11 -1.97
N ALA A 62 4.78 14.39 -1.74
CA ALA A 62 6.06 15.03 -1.97
C ALA A 62 7.04 14.79 -0.82
N PHE A 63 8.27 14.44 -1.18
CA PHE A 63 9.40 14.35 -0.27
C PHE A 63 10.34 15.55 -0.46
N ALA A 64 11.10 15.89 0.57
CA ALA A 64 12.18 16.86 0.40
C ALA A 64 13.37 16.54 1.29
N PRO A 65 14.59 16.87 0.84
CA PRO A 65 15.74 16.93 1.73
C PRO A 65 15.44 17.92 2.85
N HIS A 66 15.54 17.45 4.09
CA HIS A 66 15.23 18.24 5.27
C HIS A 66 16.19 17.90 6.39
N PHE A 67 17.02 18.88 6.76
CA PHE A 67 17.83 18.76 7.95
C PHE A 67 16.96 19.00 9.19
N PRO A 68 16.88 18.04 10.14
CA PRO A 68 16.04 18.20 11.32
C PRO A 68 16.48 19.42 12.15
N HIS A 69 15.50 20.18 12.65
CA HIS A 69 15.72 21.43 13.41
C HIS A 69 16.33 21.21 14.80
N THR A 70 16.50 19.96 15.24
CA THR A 70 17.05 19.62 16.55
C THR A 70 18.06 18.49 16.39
N VAL A 71 19.33 18.82 16.52
CA VAL A 71 20.46 17.89 16.64
C VAL A 71 20.83 17.82 18.12
N ARG A 72 20.79 16.62 18.70
CA ARG A 72 21.14 16.36 20.10
C ARG A 72 22.25 15.32 20.16
N LEU A 73 23.08 15.38 21.20
CA LEU A 73 24.23 14.50 21.36
C LEU A 73 23.86 13.08 21.83
N THR A 74 22.65 12.89 22.34
CA THR A 74 22.21 11.67 23.04
C THR A 74 21.25 10.78 22.24
N GLU A 75 20.63 11.32 21.19
CA GLU A 75 19.69 10.64 20.29
C GLU A 75 20.29 10.46 18.89
N THR A 76 21.61 10.20 18.82
CA THR A 76 22.32 10.05 17.55
C THR A 76 21.98 8.70 16.93
N LYS A 77 21.68 8.71 15.63
CA LYS A 77 21.50 7.49 14.82
C LYS A 77 22.77 6.64 14.87
N GLN A 78 22.59 5.34 15.03
CA GLN A 78 23.68 4.37 15.13
C GLN A 78 23.98 3.71 13.79
N CYS A 79 24.95 2.80 13.75
CA CYS A 79 25.29 2.07 12.53
C CYS A 79 24.11 1.26 12.00
N SER A 80 23.36 0.60 12.89
CA SER A 80 22.18 -0.21 12.55
C SER A 80 20.96 0.61 12.08
N ASP A 81 20.97 1.95 12.21
CA ASP A 81 19.95 2.79 11.60
C ASP A 81 20.17 2.98 10.08
N CYS A 82 21.40 2.75 9.60
CA CYS A 82 21.80 2.96 8.20
C CYS A 82 22.20 1.67 7.47
N HIS A 83 22.52 0.62 8.20
CA HIS A 83 23.01 -0.67 7.68
C HIS A 83 22.28 -1.84 8.35
N LEU A 84 22.39 -3.06 7.80
CA LEU A 84 21.71 -4.22 8.38
C LEU A 84 22.24 -4.53 9.79
N SER A 85 21.34 -4.75 10.74
CA SER A 85 21.69 -5.12 12.11
C SER A 85 22.21 -6.57 12.15
N GLU A 86 23.27 -6.81 12.92
CA GLU A 86 23.71 -8.16 13.30
C GLU A 86 22.63 -8.93 14.07
N ALA A 87 21.75 -8.23 14.79
CA ALA A 87 20.63 -8.81 15.53
C ALA A 87 19.42 -9.15 14.65
N GLU A 88 19.47 -8.86 13.34
CA GLU A 88 18.41 -9.12 12.35
C GLU A 88 17.08 -8.42 12.63
N ASP A 89 17.10 -7.31 13.36
CA ASP A 89 15.91 -6.68 13.95
C ASP A 89 15.48 -5.36 13.27
N ASN A 90 16.16 -4.96 12.20
CA ASN A 90 16.00 -3.63 11.59
C ASN A 90 15.47 -3.64 10.15
N ASN A 91 14.90 -4.75 9.66
CA ASN A 91 14.36 -4.82 8.28
C ASN A 91 13.32 -3.72 8.00
N ALA A 92 12.47 -3.40 8.99
CA ALA A 92 11.48 -2.34 8.88
C ALA A 92 12.09 -0.94 8.87
N ILE A 93 13.15 -0.73 9.65
CA ILE A 93 13.89 0.53 9.70
C ILE A 93 14.55 0.76 8.35
N MET A 94 15.22 -0.25 7.78
CA MET A 94 15.83 -0.15 6.45
C MET A 94 14.80 0.12 5.34
N SER A 95 13.61 -0.50 5.41
CA SER A 95 12.52 -0.20 4.47
C SER A 95 12.10 1.28 4.52
N GLN A 96 12.00 1.85 5.73
CA GLN A 96 11.70 3.27 5.91
C GLN A 96 12.86 4.16 5.44
N LEU A 97 14.10 3.82 5.82
CA LEU A 97 15.33 4.52 5.48
C LEU A 97 15.44 4.74 3.97
N LEU A 98 15.18 3.68 3.20
CA LEU A 98 15.32 3.64 1.74
C LEU A 98 14.09 4.19 1.01
N LEU A 99 13.11 4.80 1.70
CA LEU A 99 11.87 5.32 1.12
C LEU A 99 11.01 4.25 0.41
N LEU A 100 11.18 2.97 0.73
CA LEU A 100 10.35 1.87 0.21
C LEU A 100 8.96 1.84 0.88
N GLY A 101 8.79 2.60 1.96
CA GLY A 101 7.60 2.59 2.79
C GLY A 101 7.55 1.39 3.73
N THR A 102 6.64 1.47 4.71
CA THR A 102 6.46 0.42 5.73
C THR A 102 5.01 -0.05 5.83
N ASN A 103 4.15 0.41 4.91
CA ASN A 103 2.71 0.14 4.84
C ASN A 103 1.88 0.56 6.07
N TYR A 104 2.52 1.08 7.13
CA TYR A 104 1.89 1.40 8.41
C TYR A 104 1.09 2.71 8.37
N VAL A 105 1.61 3.71 7.65
CA VAL A 105 1.00 5.04 7.55
C VAL A 105 0.08 5.21 6.34
N ASN A 106 -0.28 4.11 5.69
CA ASN A 106 -1.14 4.13 4.52
C ASN A 106 -2.52 4.72 4.84
N PHE A 107 -3.20 5.23 3.81
CA PHE A 107 -4.47 5.91 3.98
C PHE A 107 -5.59 5.24 3.19
N VAL A 108 -6.53 4.61 3.90
CA VAL A 108 -7.71 3.95 3.30
C VAL A 108 -8.72 4.97 2.79
N GLY A 109 -8.87 6.10 3.49
CA GLY A 109 -9.79 7.16 3.10
C GLY A 109 -11.17 7.05 3.73
N LEU A 110 -12.16 7.65 3.07
CA LEU A 110 -13.56 7.77 3.51
C LEU A 110 -14.27 6.42 3.53
N ASN A 111 -13.95 5.60 2.53
CA ASN A 111 -14.52 4.29 2.31
C ASN A 111 -13.43 3.23 2.33
N ALA A 112 -13.68 2.12 3.02
CA ALA A 112 -12.90 0.90 2.85
C ALA A 112 -13.53 0.07 1.73
N TRP A 113 -12.69 -0.44 0.84
CA TRP A 113 -13.13 -1.18 -0.34
C TRP A 113 -12.89 -2.67 -0.17
N SER A 114 -13.96 -3.46 -0.27
CA SER A 114 -13.90 -4.92 -0.14
C SER A 114 -14.31 -5.59 -1.45
N GLY A 115 -13.49 -6.52 -1.94
CA GLY A 115 -13.89 -7.46 -2.97
C GLY A 115 -14.75 -8.56 -2.38
N LEU A 116 -15.78 -8.97 -3.10
CA LEU A 116 -16.80 -9.93 -2.67
C LEU A 116 -16.91 -11.10 -3.66
N GLU A 117 -17.57 -12.17 -3.27
CA GLU A 117 -17.88 -13.31 -4.17
C GLU A 117 -18.83 -12.97 -5.34
N GLY A 118 -19.36 -11.73 -5.43
CA GLY A 118 -20.23 -11.33 -6.54
C GLY A 118 -20.18 -9.83 -6.87
N GLY A 119 -19.07 -9.17 -6.57
CA GLY A 119 -18.93 -7.72 -6.73
C GLY A 119 -17.87 -7.13 -5.83
N PHE A 120 -17.94 -5.81 -5.62
CA PHE A 120 -17.17 -5.13 -4.59
C PHE A 120 -18.04 -4.08 -3.88
N GLN A 121 -17.66 -3.72 -2.65
CA GLN A 121 -18.39 -2.76 -1.83
C GLN A 121 -17.47 -1.65 -1.32
N ALA A 122 -17.90 -0.40 -1.48
CA ALA A 122 -17.37 0.75 -0.75
C ALA A 122 -18.12 0.88 0.57
N THR A 123 -17.48 0.57 1.69
CA THR A 123 -18.09 0.71 3.03
C THR A 123 -17.64 2.03 3.65
N ARG A 124 -18.60 2.85 4.09
CA ARG A 124 -18.29 4.13 4.72
C ARG A 124 -17.71 3.92 6.12
N VAL A 125 -16.44 4.28 6.33
CA VAL A 125 -15.70 3.96 7.57
C VAL A 125 -15.29 5.17 8.42
N THR A 126 -15.31 6.39 7.88
CA THR A 126 -14.94 7.60 8.63
C THR A 126 -16.03 8.66 8.64
N GLU A 127 -15.91 9.64 9.53
CA GLU A 127 -16.66 10.89 9.43
C GLU A 127 -16.21 11.72 8.22
N TRP A 128 -17.03 12.67 7.77
CA TRP A 128 -16.63 13.57 6.69
C TRP A 128 -15.96 14.83 7.20
N ASP A 129 -16.50 15.38 8.29
CA ASP A 129 -16.00 16.59 8.90
C ASP A 129 -14.63 16.35 9.56
N GLU A 130 -13.88 17.43 9.74
CA GLU A 130 -12.59 17.37 10.44
C GLU A 130 -12.78 17.51 11.96
N PRO A 131 -12.04 16.75 12.79
CA PRO A 131 -11.03 15.76 12.37
C PRO A 131 -11.66 14.48 11.80
N GLN A 132 -11.18 14.02 10.65
CA GLN A 132 -11.75 12.87 9.94
C GLN A 132 -11.57 11.53 10.71
N ALA A 133 -12.42 11.27 11.70
CA ALA A 133 -12.29 10.16 12.61
C ALA A 133 -12.87 8.86 12.03
N VAL A 134 -12.19 7.73 12.25
CA VAL A 134 -12.76 6.39 11.95
C VAL A 134 -13.93 6.13 12.90
N ILE A 135 -15.08 5.73 12.37
CA ILE A 135 -16.31 5.58 13.14
C ILE A 135 -16.11 4.48 14.20
N GLY A 136 -16.42 4.81 15.44
CA GLY A 136 -16.27 3.94 16.62
C GLY A 136 -14.87 3.94 17.25
N SER A 137 -13.92 4.68 16.70
CA SER A 137 -12.54 4.78 17.23
C SER A 137 -12.44 5.62 18.51
N TYR A 138 -11.26 5.56 19.14
CA TYR A 138 -10.87 6.45 20.23
C TYR A 138 -11.06 7.93 19.85
N LEU A 139 -10.55 8.36 18.69
CA LEU A 139 -10.71 9.74 18.25
C LEU A 139 -12.18 10.11 18.05
N HIS A 140 -12.99 9.21 17.48
CA HIS A 140 -14.41 9.44 17.28
C HIS A 140 -15.14 9.67 18.61
N ARG A 141 -14.80 8.92 19.67
CA ARG A 141 -15.37 9.08 21.02
C ARG A 141 -15.20 10.49 21.58
N TYR A 142 -14.08 11.15 21.31
CA TYR A 142 -13.79 12.48 21.85
C TYR A 142 -14.11 13.63 20.90
N ALA A 143 -13.90 13.45 19.60
CA ALA A 143 -14.20 14.48 18.61
C ALA A 143 -15.72 14.57 18.32
N TYR A 144 -16.43 13.45 18.38
CA TYR A 144 -17.87 13.37 18.08
C TYR A 144 -18.61 12.50 19.11
N PRO A 145 -18.67 12.91 20.39
CA PRO A 145 -19.20 12.06 21.47
C PRO A 145 -20.66 11.62 21.24
N ASP A 146 -21.50 12.49 20.68
CA ASP A 146 -22.90 12.15 20.37
C ASP A 146 -23.00 11.13 19.22
N TYR A 147 -22.16 11.25 18.19
CA TYR A 147 -22.16 10.34 17.04
C TYR A 147 -21.54 9.00 17.42
N TYR A 148 -20.52 9.00 18.27
CA TYR A 148 -19.96 7.79 18.87
C TYR A 148 -21.02 7.04 19.68
N ARG A 149 -21.77 7.74 20.54
CA ARG A 149 -22.83 7.14 21.34
C ARG A 149 -23.89 6.50 20.44
N MET A 150 -24.35 7.21 19.43
CA MET A 150 -25.31 6.69 18.45
C MET A 150 -24.78 5.45 17.72
N HIS A 151 -23.52 5.46 17.26
CA HIS A 151 -22.90 4.29 16.63
C HIS A 151 -22.85 3.08 17.57
N VAL A 152 -22.48 3.28 18.83
CA VAL A 152 -22.32 2.18 19.79
C VAL A 152 -23.67 1.68 20.33
N GLU A 153 -24.57 2.57 20.71
CA GLU A 153 -25.82 2.26 21.41
C GLU A 153 -26.97 1.99 20.44
N ASP A 154 -27.15 2.82 19.40
CA ASP A 154 -28.31 2.74 18.51
C ASP A 154 -28.04 1.80 17.33
N HIS A 155 -26.81 1.77 16.81
CA HIS A 155 -26.44 0.94 15.65
C HIS A 155 -25.67 -0.33 16.02
N ASN A 156 -25.41 -0.57 17.31
CA ASN A 156 -24.64 -1.74 17.78
C ASN A 156 -23.30 -1.91 17.02
N ARG A 157 -22.63 -0.78 16.76
CA ARG A 157 -21.38 -0.66 15.99
C ARG A 157 -21.46 -1.05 14.51
N GLU A 158 -22.65 -1.25 13.96
CA GLU A 158 -22.85 -1.55 12.55
C GLU A 158 -22.74 -0.27 11.69
N LEU A 159 -21.95 -0.33 10.62
CA LEU A 159 -21.86 0.71 9.60
C LEU A 159 -23.02 0.55 8.63
N ILE A 160 -24.17 1.13 8.97
CA ILE A 160 -25.42 0.99 8.21
C ILE A 160 -25.61 2.08 7.15
N ASN A 161 -26.56 1.86 6.24
CA ASN A 161 -27.05 2.88 5.33
C ASN A 161 -28.10 3.74 6.05
N TRP A 162 -27.83 5.02 6.22
CA TRP A 162 -28.77 5.95 6.87
C TRP A 162 -28.45 7.41 6.53
N THR A 163 -29.34 8.33 6.91
CA THR A 163 -29.11 9.77 6.76
C THR A 163 -29.15 10.40 8.15
N ARG A 164 -28.06 11.03 8.55
CA ARG A 164 -27.92 11.70 9.84
C ARG A 164 -28.37 13.16 9.73
N GLY A 165 -29.22 13.60 10.66
CA GLY A 165 -29.75 14.97 10.74
C GLY A 165 -31.27 15.03 10.62
N THR A 166 -31.85 16.17 11.01
CA THR A 166 -33.30 16.41 10.97
C THR A 166 -33.60 17.64 10.13
N THR A 167 -34.56 17.54 9.20
CA THR A 167 -34.94 18.64 8.28
C THR A 167 -35.53 19.85 9.00
N PHE A 168 -36.26 19.59 10.08
CA PHE A 168 -36.90 20.60 10.93
C PHE A 168 -36.62 20.23 12.39
N ASP A 169 -36.24 21.20 13.19
CA ASP A 169 -36.15 21.00 14.64
C ASP A 169 -37.55 21.06 15.30
N ALA A 170 -37.61 20.84 16.61
CA ALA A 170 -38.87 20.88 17.37
C ALA A 170 -39.60 22.23 17.30
N ASN A 171 -38.92 23.31 16.86
CA ASN A 171 -39.48 24.64 16.72
C ASN A 171 -39.88 24.96 15.27
N LEU A 172 -39.88 23.97 14.36
CA LEU A 172 -40.07 24.17 12.91
C LEU A 172 -39.05 25.16 12.31
N SER A 173 -37.95 25.40 13.01
CA SER A 173 -36.82 26.11 12.44
C SER A 173 -36.12 25.14 11.48
N GLY A 174 -35.63 25.66 10.35
CA GLY A 174 -35.05 24.83 9.28
C GLY A 174 -33.83 24.03 9.73
N GLU A 175 -33.12 23.39 8.79
CA GLU A 175 -31.93 22.58 9.08
C GLU A 175 -30.95 23.28 10.03
N THR A 176 -30.83 22.78 11.27
CA THR A 176 -29.87 23.27 12.26
C THR A 176 -28.46 22.69 12.02
N ARG A 177 -28.38 21.55 11.32
CA ARG A 177 -27.15 20.93 10.79
C ARG A 177 -27.41 20.34 9.41
N ALA A 178 -26.37 20.28 8.57
CA ALA A 178 -26.47 19.65 7.26
C ALA A 178 -26.79 18.16 7.37
N MET A 179 -27.72 17.65 6.56
CA MET A 179 -27.94 16.21 6.44
C MET A 179 -26.70 15.53 5.87
N GLU A 180 -26.25 14.46 6.54
CA GLU A 180 -25.16 13.63 6.05
C GLU A 180 -25.64 12.24 5.67
N GLU A 181 -25.28 11.82 4.45
CA GLU A 181 -25.66 10.52 3.91
C GLU A 181 -24.54 9.50 4.10
N PHE A 182 -24.87 8.39 4.77
CA PHE A 182 -24.02 7.22 4.92
C PHE A 182 -24.53 6.10 4.00
N ARG A 183 -23.69 5.66 3.07
CA ARG A 183 -24.02 4.61 2.12
C ARG A 183 -22.83 3.66 1.97
N ASN A 184 -23.13 2.37 2.07
CA ASN A 184 -22.33 1.28 1.59
C ASN A 184 -22.79 0.99 0.16
N VAL A 185 -21.96 1.37 -0.81
CA VAL A 185 -22.27 1.26 -2.24
C VAL A 185 -21.69 -0.04 -2.75
N VAL A 186 -22.49 -0.81 -3.49
CA VAL A 186 -22.12 -2.12 -4.02
C VAL A 186 -22.14 -2.02 -5.54
N GLU A 187 -21.10 -2.55 -6.16
CA GLU A 187 -21.05 -2.80 -7.59
C GLU A 187 -21.00 -4.31 -7.85
N GLY A 188 -21.91 -4.81 -8.69
CA GLY A 188 -21.98 -6.22 -9.04
C GLY A 188 -21.01 -6.55 -10.18
N THR A 189 -20.40 -7.72 -10.12
CA THR A 189 -19.49 -8.22 -11.16
C THR A 189 -19.97 -9.57 -11.68
N SER A 190 -19.40 -10.00 -12.80
CA SER A 190 -19.80 -11.26 -13.46
C SER A 190 -19.42 -12.51 -12.66
N ASP A 191 -18.37 -12.40 -11.85
CA ASP A 191 -17.84 -13.43 -10.96
C ASP A 191 -17.15 -12.73 -9.77
N ARG A 192 -16.50 -13.47 -8.86
CA ARG A 192 -15.87 -12.93 -7.65
C ARG A 192 -14.79 -11.89 -7.92
N VAL A 193 -14.71 -10.87 -7.06
CA VAL A 193 -13.62 -9.88 -7.05
C VAL A 193 -12.49 -10.36 -6.15
N GLY A 194 -11.51 -11.02 -6.77
CA GLY A 194 -10.35 -11.57 -6.07
C GLY A 194 -9.37 -10.49 -5.64
N CYS A 195 -9.08 -9.50 -6.48
CA CYS A 195 -8.20 -8.38 -6.13
C CYS A 195 -8.79 -7.07 -6.64
N LEU A 196 -8.55 -6.03 -5.87
CA LEU A 196 -8.94 -4.67 -6.20
C LEU A 196 -7.91 -3.69 -5.65
N GLN A 197 -7.59 -2.65 -6.42
CA GLN A 197 -6.69 -1.59 -6.00
C GLN A 197 -7.22 -0.23 -6.46
N MET A 198 -7.39 0.68 -5.51
CA MET A 198 -7.73 2.07 -5.79
C MET A 198 -6.47 2.86 -6.16
N ARG A 199 -6.53 3.63 -7.25
CA ARG A 199 -5.55 4.68 -7.58
C ARG A 199 -6.28 5.92 -8.07
N GLY A 200 -6.31 6.95 -7.23
CA GLY A 200 -7.03 8.18 -7.53
C GLY A 200 -8.53 7.95 -7.63
N GLU A 201 -9.10 8.28 -8.78
CA GLU A 201 -10.52 8.18 -9.06
C GLU A 201 -10.93 6.83 -9.65
N TYR A 202 -9.96 5.94 -9.88
CA TYR A 202 -10.19 4.65 -10.52
C TYR A 202 -9.98 3.49 -9.54
N MET A 203 -10.84 2.48 -9.68
CA MET A 203 -10.72 1.18 -9.02
C MET A 203 -10.36 0.13 -10.07
N PHE A 204 -9.20 -0.49 -9.92
CA PHE A 204 -8.70 -1.56 -10.78
C PHE A 204 -9.15 -2.89 -10.17
N VAL A 205 -9.80 -3.76 -10.94
CA VAL A 205 -10.52 -4.94 -10.41
C VAL A 205 -10.23 -6.18 -11.25
N ALA A 206 -9.90 -7.29 -10.59
CA ALA A 206 -9.88 -8.63 -11.19
C ALA A 206 -11.13 -9.40 -10.79
N GLU A 207 -11.98 -9.72 -11.76
CA GLU A 207 -13.35 -10.22 -11.62
C GLU A 207 -13.51 -11.70 -11.97
N GLY A 208 -12.49 -12.54 -11.77
CA GLY A 208 -12.57 -13.97 -12.11
C GLY A 208 -12.87 -14.18 -13.60
N ARG A 209 -13.92 -14.94 -13.91
CA ARG A 209 -14.38 -15.13 -15.31
C ARG A 209 -14.91 -13.87 -15.98
N GLY A 210 -15.18 -12.83 -15.19
CA GLY A 210 -15.48 -11.50 -15.69
C GLY A 210 -14.27 -10.76 -16.27
N GLY A 211 -13.04 -11.30 -16.14
CA GLY A 211 -11.84 -10.64 -16.65
C GLY A 211 -11.33 -9.53 -15.75
N PHE A 212 -10.67 -8.53 -16.32
CA PHE A 212 -10.13 -7.37 -15.61
C PHE A 212 -10.84 -6.10 -16.04
N ARG A 213 -11.20 -5.21 -15.10
CA ARG A 213 -11.91 -3.96 -15.39
C ARG A 213 -11.40 -2.81 -14.55
N VAL A 214 -11.49 -1.60 -15.09
CA VAL A 214 -11.27 -0.35 -14.37
C VAL A 214 -12.59 0.42 -14.23
N TYR A 215 -12.98 0.73 -12.99
CA TYR A 215 -14.19 1.48 -12.67
C TYR A 215 -13.85 2.91 -12.26
N ASP A 216 -14.65 3.88 -12.69
CA ASP A 216 -14.64 5.24 -12.16
C ASP A 216 -15.48 5.27 -10.87
N ILE A 217 -14.83 5.70 -9.79
CA ILE A 217 -15.38 5.82 -8.44
C ILE A 217 -15.39 7.27 -7.93
N ALA A 218 -15.17 8.27 -8.79
CA ALA A 218 -15.11 9.68 -8.41
C ALA A 218 -16.39 10.14 -7.68
N SER A 219 -17.53 9.62 -8.15
CA SER A 219 -18.88 9.96 -7.66
C SER A 219 -19.31 9.17 -6.42
N ILE A 220 -18.42 8.41 -5.77
CA ILE A 220 -18.80 7.50 -4.68
C ILE A 220 -19.52 8.19 -3.49
N ALA A 221 -19.20 9.47 -3.26
CA ALA A 221 -19.81 10.28 -2.21
C ALA A 221 -20.79 11.33 -2.73
N ASN A 222 -21.09 11.32 -4.04
CA ASN A 222 -21.97 12.28 -4.68
C ASN A 222 -23.45 11.85 -4.54
N LYS A 223 -24.20 12.56 -3.69
CA LYS A 223 -25.63 12.30 -3.49
C LYS A 223 -26.50 12.66 -4.71
N GLY A 224 -26.00 13.50 -5.62
CA GLY A 224 -26.69 13.90 -6.85
C GLY A 224 -26.52 12.89 -8.00
N PHE A 225 -25.76 11.82 -7.77
CA PHE A 225 -25.44 10.81 -8.77
C PHE A 225 -25.99 9.45 -8.33
N SER A 226 -26.89 8.88 -9.14
CA SER A 226 -27.60 7.64 -8.79
C SER A 226 -26.70 6.41 -8.88
N GLU A 227 -25.88 6.33 -9.92
CA GLU A 227 -24.94 5.23 -10.17
C GLU A 227 -23.55 5.67 -9.76
N ARG A 228 -23.15 5.35 -8.52
CA ARG A 228 -21.97 5.94 -7.88
C ARG A 228 -20.62 5.35 -8.31
N ILE A 229 -20.67 4.23 -9.02
CA ILE A 229 -19.54 3.50 -9.57
C ILE A 229 -19.93 3.27 -11.03
N VAL A 230 -19.11 3.71 -11.98
CA VAL A 230 -19.45 3.66 -13.41
C VAL A 230 -18.34 3.01 -14.23
N THR A 231 -18.72 2.27 -15.26
CA THR A 231 -17.77 1.62 -16.18
C THR A 231 -17.40 2.47 -17.38
N ALA A 232 -18.30 3.37 -17.80
CA ALA A 232 -18.11 4.26 -18.94
C ALA A 232 -18.86 5.58 -18.71
N PRO A 233 -18.20 6.62 -18.15
CA PRO A 233 -18.86 7.88 -17.79
C PRO A 233 -19.38 8.69 -19.00
N PHE A 234 -18.87 8.43 -20.21
CA PHE A 234 -19.28 9.13 -21.43
C PHE A 234 -20.13 8.27 -22.38
N SER A 235 -19.55 7.19 -22.91
CA SER A 235 -20.23 6.28 -23.84
C SER A 235 -19.46 4.95 -23.95
N PRO A 236 -20.14 3.78 -23.96
CA PRO A 236 -19.51 2.49 -24.20
C PRO A 236 -18.90 2.32 -25.61
N LEU A 237 -19.22 3.19 -26.57
CA LEU A 237 -18.71 3.08 -27.96
C LEU A 237 -17.28 3.63 -28.14
N SER A 238 -16.75 4.32 -27.13
CA SER A 238 -15.45 5.01 -27.15
C SER A 238 -14.79 4.93 -25.77
N HIS A 239 -15.14 3.92 -24.99
CA HIS A 239 -14.62 3.69 -23.65
C HIS A 239 -14.87 2.22 -23.34
N ASP A 240 -13.83 1.41 -23.51
CA ASP A 240 -13.80 0.02 -23.06
C ASP A 240 -12.71 -0.20 -22.02
N SER A 241 -13.08 0.01 -20.75
CA SER A 241 -12.20 -0.18 -19.59
C SER A 241 -12.04 -1.64 -19.18
N HIS A 242 -12.32 -2.58 -20.09
CA HIS A 242 -12.39 -4.00 -19.82
C HIS A 242 -11.36 -4.78 -20.63
N ILE A 243 -10.80 -5.80 -19.99
CA ILE A 243 -10.01 -6.85 -20.62
C ILE A 243 -10.73 -8.16 -20.35
N ASP A 244 -11.35 -8.72 -21.39
CA ASP A 244 -11.85 -10.10 -21.35
C ASP A 244 -10.70 -11.04 -20.97
N SER A 245 -10.98 -12.01 -20.09
CA SER A 245 -10.07 -13.12 -19.78
C SER A 245 -10.82 -14.35 -19.29
N ARG A 246 -10.17 -15.51 -19.30
CA ARG A 246 -10.81 -16.78 -18.92
C ARG A 246 -11.12 -16.87 -17.43
N ASN A 247 -10.20 -16.39 -16.58
CA ASN A 247 -10.34 -16.37 -15.13
C ASN A 247 -9.27 -15.48 -14.45
N ALA A 248 -9.44 -14.16 -14.48
CA ALA A 248 -8.57 -13.18 -13.82
C ALA A 248 -8.70 -13.28 -12.28
N THR A 249 -7.73 -13.93 -11.63
CA THR A 249 -7.77 -14.18 -10.19
C THR A 249 -7.30 -13.01 -9.34
N CYS A 250 -6.36 -12.22 -9.87
CA CYS A 250 -5.78 -11.07 -9.18
C CYS A 250 -5.15 -10.09 -10.17
N MET A 251 -4.80 -8.91 -9.67
CA MET A 251 -4.08 -7.87 -10.40
C MET A 251 -3.20 -7.08 -9.43
N ALA A 252 -2.15 -6.47 -9.94
CA ALA A 252 -1.37 -5.43 -9.27
C ALA A 252 -0.99 -4.30 -10.23
N ILE A 253 -1.06 -3.07 -9.76
CA ILE A 253 -0.37 -1.93 -10.37
C ILE A 253 0.89 -1.62 -9.54
N PRO A 254 1.99 -1.11 -10.13
CA PRO A 254 3.27 -0.94 -9.42
C PRO A 254 3.22 0.02 -8.24
N THR A 255 2.22 0.92 -8.24
CA THR A 255 1.93 1.82 -7.13
C THR A 255 0.46 2.18 -7.12
N ASN A 256 -0.12 2.33 -5.93
CA ASN A 256 -1.45 2.89 -5.73
C ASN A 256 -1.45 4.42 -5.61
N GLN A 257 -0.28 5.06 -5.66
CA GLN A 257 -0.17 6.50 -5.77
C GLN A 257 -0.50 6.95 -7.19
N ALA A 258 -1.16 8.11 -7.33
CA ALA A 258 -1.49 8.66 -8.63
C ALA A 258 -0.20 9.09 -9.36
N ILE A 259 0.00 8.58 -10.57
CA ILE A 259 1.16 8.86 -11.43
C ILE A 259 0.69 9.00 -12.88
N ALA A 260 1.48 9.70 -13.70
CA ALA A 260 1.28 9.81 -15.15
C ALA A 260 2.66 9.69 -15.85
N PRO A 261 3.13 8.47 -16.12
CA PRO A 261 4.46 8.24 -16.71
C PRO A 261 4.70 9.01 -18.02
N THR A 262 3.65 9.21 -18.83
CA THR A 262 3.69 9.96 -20.10
C THR A 262 4.13 11.42 -19.95
N ARG A 263 3.97 12.04 -18.78
CA ARG A 263 4.43 13.41 -18.49
C ARG A 263 5.92 13.50 -18.19
N ASN A 264 6.58 12.37 -17.89
CA ASN A 264 8.01 12.32 -17.62
C ASN A 264 8.81 12.26 -18.94
N THR A 265 8.71 13.31 -19.76
CA THR A 265 9.42 13.37 -21.05
C THR A 265 10.93 13.60 -20.85
N PRO A 266 11.79 13.32 -21.86
CA PRO A 266 13.21 13.66 -21.79
C PRO A 266 13.47 15.13 -21.44
N GLU A 267 12.67 16.06 -21.97
CA GLU A 267 12.77 17.50 -21.71
C GLU A 267 12.42 17.82 -20.25
N MET A 268 11.34 17.24 -19.73
CA MET A 268 10.95 17.39 -18.32
C MET A 268 12.03 16.84 -17.38
N ARG A 269 12.58 15.66 -17.69
CA ARG A 269 13.69 15.08 -16.92
C ARG A 269 14.94 15.95 -16.96
N ALA A 270 15.29 16.51 -18.11
CA ALA A 270 16.43 17.41 -18.22
C ALA A 270 16.22 18.70 -17.41
N ALA A 271 15.00 19.25 -17.44
CA ALA A 271 14.63 20.45 -16.71
C ALA A 271 14.62 20.25 -15.19
N ASN A 272 14.14 19.09 -14.71
CA ASN A 272 14.00 18.80 -13.28
C ASN A 272 15.16 17.98 -12.66
N GLN A 273 16.00 17.37 -13.51
CA GLN A 273 17.07 16.43 -13.13
C GLN A 273 16.52 15.23 -12.35
N GLU A 274 15.40 14.69 -12.82
CA GLU A 274 14.67 13.56 -12.21
C GLU A 274 15.00 12.24 -12.91
N GLN A 275 14.71 11.12 -12.23
CA GLN A 275 14.84 9.78 -12.80
C GLN A 275 13.74 9.52 -13.84
N ALA A 276 13.98 8.57 -14.74
CA ALA A 276 12.94 8.06 -15.62
C ALA A 276 12.02 7.09 -14.85
N PHE A 277 10.74 7.07 -15.20
CA PHE A 277 9.87 5.98 -14.81
C PHE A 277 10.39 4.67 -15.41
N LEU A 278 10.29 3.59 -14.63
CA LEU A 278 10.50 2.24 -15.15
C LEU A 278 9.33 1.87 -16.08
N PRO A 279 9.56 1.05 -17.14
CA PRO A 279 8.51 0.68 -18.09
C PRO A 279 7.28 0.04 -17.44
N ILE A 280 7.45 -0.66 -16.32
CA ILE A 280 6.35 -1.34 -15.62
C ILE A 280 5.25 -0.38 -15.13
N TYR A 281 5.57 0.90 -14.87
CA TYR A 281 4.61 1.90 -14.37
C TYR A 281 3.48 2.24 -15.35
N HIS A 282 3.64 1.90 -16.62
CA HIS A 282 2.63 2.05 -17.65
C HIS A 282 1.54 0.97 -17.59
N TYR A 283 1.77 -0.13 -16.87
CA TYR A 283 0.96 -1.34 -16.99
C TYR A 283 0.24 -1.73 -15.69
N ALA A 284 -0.96 -2.29 -15.83
CA ALA A 284 -1.52 -3.20 -14.85
C ALA A 284 -1.08 -4.63 -15.16
N VAL A 285 -0.67 -5.35 -14.13
CA VAL A 285 -0.24 -6.76 -14.20
C VAL A 285 -1.38 -7.63 -13.71
N ILE A 286 -1.91 -8.50 -14.56
CA ILE A 286 -3.09 -9.34 -14.30
C ILE A 286 -2.65 -10.80 -14.29
N THR A 287 -3.03 -11.52 -13.23
CA THR A 287 -2.86 -12.98 -13.18
C THR A 287 -4.19 -13.66 -13.51
N ASP A 288 -4.15 -14.57 -14.47
CA ASP A 288 -5.25 -15.41 -14.90
C ASP A 288 -4.92 -16.88 -14.63
N ALA A 289 -5.82 -17.61 -13.98
CA ALA A 289 -5.57 -19.00 -13.58
C ALA A 289 -5.44 -19.96 -14.78
N VAL A 290 -5.90 -19.59 -15.96
CA VAL A 290 -5.86 -20.41 -17.18
C VAL A 290 -4.84 -19.86 -18.17
N GLU A 291 -4.86 -18.55 -18.43
CA GLU A 291 -4.03 -17.89 -19.44
C GLU A 291 -2.63 -17.52 -18.92
N GLY A 292 -2.45 -17.39 -17.60
CA GLY A 292 -1.20 -16.98 -16.97
C GLY A 292 -1.10 -15.47 -16.77
N LEU A 293 -0.11 -14.82 -17.37
CA LEU A 293 0.15 -13.39 -17.18
C LEU A 293 -0.42 -12.55 -18.33
N ILE A 294 -1.20 -11.53 -18.01
CA ILE A 294 -1.70 -10.53 -18.96
C ILE A 294 -1.22 -9.15 -18.48
N LEU A 295 -0.82 -8.28 -19.40
CA LEU A 295 -0.61 -6.86 -19.09
C LEU A 295 -1.50 -5.99 -19.98
N THR A 296 -1.90 -4.85 -19.45
CA THR A 296 -2.58 -3.80 -20.21
C THR A 296 -1.97 -2.45 -19.85
N ASN A 297 -1.76 -1.59 -20.85
CA ASN A 297 -1.36 -0.21 -20.59
C ASN A 297 -2.53 0.53 -19.93
N VAL A 298 -2.27 1.36 -18.92
CA VAL A 298 -3.28 2.08 -18.13
C VAL A 298 -3.06 3.60 -18.10
N ASP A 299 -2.26 4.13 -19.03
CA ASP A 299 -1.88 5.54 -19.09
C ASP A 299 -3.06 6.46 -19.43
N THR A 300 -4.04 5.96 -20.20
CA THR A 300 -5.26 6.71 -20.57
C THR A 300 -6.03 7.20 -19.33
N PHE A 301 -6.02 6.43 -18.25
CA PHE A 301 -6.62 6.83 -16.96
C PHE A 301 -5.84 7.93 -16.22
N ALA A 302 -4.80 8.52 -16.80
CA ALA A 302 -4.00 9.59 -16.21
C ALA A 302 -3.69 10.76 -17.15
N ASP A 303 -4.14 10.72 -18.42
CA ASP A 303 -3.88 11.76 -19.41
C ASP A 303 -4.89 12.92 -19.37
N GLY A 304 -6.09 12.67 -18.83
CA GLY A 304 -7.17 13.64 -18.69
C GLY A 304 -8.17 13.66 -19.85
N GLU A 305 -8.06 12.73 -20.80
CA GLU A 305 -9.07 12.45 -21.81
C GLU A 305 -9.95 11.27 -21.35
N LEU A 306 -11.26 11.47 -21.30
CA LEU A 306 -12.18 10.47 -20.74
C LEU A 306 -12.83 9.59 -21.82
N ARG A 307 -12.63 9.96 -23.08
CA ARG A 307 -13.30 9.41 -24.28
C ARG A 307 -12.43 8.40 -25.04
N ASP A 308 -11.28 8.02 -24.52
CA ASP A 308 -10.35 7.09 -25.15
C ASP A 308 -9.75 6.09 -24.15
N ASN A 309 -10.46 5.87 -23.03
CA ASN A 309 -10.13 4.87 -22.02
C ASN A 309 -10.41 3.44 -22.53
N ASP A 310 -9.76 3.07 -23.62
CA ASP A 310 -9.84 1.78 -24.26
C ASP A 310 -8.64 0.93 -23.85
N LEU A 311 -8.90 -0.17 -23.16
CA LEU A 311 -7.88 -1.09 -22.71
C LEU A 311 -7.60 -2.17 -23.75
N HIS A 312 -6.31 -2.50 -23.89
CA HIS A 312 -5.85 -3.53 -24.79
C HIS A 312 -4.81 -4.41 -24.11
N ARG A 313 -4.95 -5.72 -24.31
CA ARG A 313 -3.92 -6.68 -23.92
C ARG A 313 -2.62 -6.34 -24.66
N LEU A 314 -1.52 -6.34 -23.93
CA LEU A 314 -0.18 -6.18 -24.50
C LEU A 314 0.16 -7.42 -25.35
N GLU A 315 0.58 -7.19 -26.60
CA GLU A 315 1.19 -8.24 -27.40
C GLU A 315 2.64 -8.43 -26.98
N PHE A 316 2.96 -9.62 -26.48
CA PHE A 316 4.32 -10.00 -26.09
C PHE A 316 5.19 -10.27 -27.32
N ALA A 317 6.50 -10.13 -27.17
CA ALA A 317 7.47 -10.37 -28.25
C ALA A 317 7.39 -11.78 -28.87
N GLY A 318 6.81 -12.76 -28.16
CA GLY A 318 6.54 -14.10 -28.65
C GLY A 318 5.29 -14.24 -29.55
N GLY A 319 4.54 -13.16 -29.79
CA GLY A 319 3.34 -13.13 -30.65
C GLY A 319 2.04 -13.55 -29.98
N GLY A 320 2.01 -13.64 -28.65
CA GLY A 320 0.80 -13.91 -27.86
C GLY A 320 0.38 -12.69 -27.03
N ASP A 321 -0.87 -12.67 -26.57
CA ASP A 321 -1.46 -11.64 -25.71
C ASP A 321 -1.58 -12.07 -24.23
N ALA A 322 -1.09 -13.27 -23.92
CA ALA A 322 -0.90 -13.82 -22.59
C ALA A 322 0.45 -14.56 -22.51
N TRP A 323 1.14 -14.46 -21.37
CA TRP A 323 2.45 -15.06 -21.15
C TRP A 323 2.34 -16.19 -20.11
N ASN A 324 2.57 -17.43 -20.54
CA ASN A 324 2.55 -18.61 -19.68
C ASN A 324 3.45 -19.73 -20.26
N PRO A 325 4.79 -19.54 -20.26
CA PRO A 325 5.70 -20.51 -20.84
C PRO A 325 5.58 -21.84 -20.09
N ASP A 326 5.41 -22.92 -20.85
CA ASP A 326 5.28 -24.30 -20.36
C ASP A 326 4.19 -24.49 -19.27
N GLY A 327 3.22 -23.59 -19.17
CA GLY A 327 2.16 -23.65 -18.17
C GLY A 327 2.61 -23.30 -16.74
N VAL A 328 3.76 -22.64 -16.55
CA VAL A 328 4.31 -22.34 -15.22
C VAL A 328 3.40 -21.46 -14.35
N LEU A 329 2.53 -20.65 -14.96
CA LEU A 329 1.55 -19.80 -14.29
C LEU A 329 0.13 -20.40 -14.28
N THR A 330 -0.04 -21.67 -14.65
CA THR A 330 -1.34 -22.34 -14.48
C THR A 330 -1.74 -22.34 -13.00
N GLY A 331 -3.01 -21.99 -12.75
CA GLY A 331 -3.55 -21.83 -11.41
C GLY A 331 -3.02 -20.60 -10.68
N ALA A 332 -2.53 -19.57 -11.38
CA ALA A 332 -2.14 -18.31 -10.76
C ALA A 332 -3.26 -17.74 -9.88
N ARG A 333 -2.91 -17.21 -8.69
CA ARG A 333 -3.89 -16.78 -7.67
C ARG A 333 -3.66 -15.36 -7.16
N HIS A 334 -2.40 -14.96 -6.99
CA HIS A 334 -2.04 -13.67 -6.42
C HIS A 334 -0.73 -13.17 -7.01
N VAL A 335 -0.56 -11.85 -7.08
CA VAL A 335 0.67 -11.19 -7.53
C VAL A 335 1.07 -10.07 -6.57
N THR A 336 2.36 -10.01 -6.24
CA THR A 336 2.99 -8.86 -5.56
C THR A 336 4.09 -8.30 -6.46
N LEU A 337 4.04 -6.99 -6.72
CA LEU A 337 5.08 -6.29 -7.47
C LEU A 337 6.11 -5.69 -6.53
N ALA A 338 7.37 -5.81 -6.92
CA ALA A 338 8.53 -5.21 -6.27
C ALA A 338 9.33 -4.44 -7.32
N GLY A 339 8.79 -3.29 -7.72
CA GLY A 339 9.21 -2.60 -8.94
C GLY A 339 8.96 -3.47 -10.17
N SER A 340 9.99 -3.80 -10.94
CA SER A 340 9.88 -4.65 -12.13
C SER A 340 9.78 -6.15 -11.83
N MET A 341 9.93 -6.60 -10.57
CA MET A 341 9.83 -8.02 -10.22
C MET A 341 8.40 -8.38 -9.81
N ALA A 342 7.82 -9.42 -10.42
CA ALA A 342 6.52 -9.96 -10.06
C ALA A 342 6.68 -11.31 -9.34
N TYR A 343 6.17 -11.38 -8.12
CA TYR A 343 6.06 -12.60 -7.32
C TYR A 343 4.63 -13.12 -7.44
N ILE A 344 4.45 -14.24 -8.15
CA ILE A 344 3.15 -14.79 -8.49
C ILE A 344 2.98 -16.15 -7.78
N THR A 345 1.89 -16.33 -7.05
CA THR A 345 1.51 -17.66 -6.55
C THR A 345 0.71 -18.40 -7.61
N ALA A 346 1.08 -19.65 -7.89
CA ALA A 346 0.45 -20.54 -8.87
C ALA A 346 0.44 -21.99 -8.34
N ASP A 347 -0.12 -22.94 -9.10
CA ASP A 347 -0.21 -24.34 -8.67
C ASP A 347 1.17 -24.97 -8.42
N VAL A 348 2.19 -24.53 -9.15
CA VAL A 348 3.59 -24.97 -8.98
C VAL A 348 4.30 -24.35 -7.76
N GLY A 349 3.68 -23.38 -7.09
CA GLY A 349 4.22 -22.66 -5.94
C GLY A 349 4.41 -21.16 -6.20
N LEU A 350 5.55 -20.61 -5.77
CA LEU A 350 5.93 -19.22 -6.03
C LEU A 350 6.73 -19.13 -7.33
N VAL A 351 6.24 -18.36 -8.28
CA VAL A 351 6.88 -18.05 -9.57
C VAL A 351 7.37 -16.61 -9.56
N VAL A 352 8.60 -16.40 -10.02
CA VAL A 352 9.23 -15.08 -10.09
C VAL A 352 9.41 -14.71 -11.55
N VAL A 353 8.81 -13.59 -11.94
CA VAL A 353 8.88 -13.06 -13.31
C VAL A 353 9.55 -11.69 -13.26
N ASP A 354 10.58 -11.50 -14.07
CA ASP A 354 11.20 -10.20 -14.30
C ASP A 354 10.48 -9.48 -15.44
N LEU A 355 9.96 -8.29 -15.14
CA LEU A 355 9.23 -7.40 -16.03
C LEU A 355 10.00 -6.09 -16.27
N ALA A 356 11.34 -6.12 -16.21
CA ALA A 356 12.17 -4.97 -16.59
C ALA A 356 11.88 -4.51 -18.03
N ASP A 357 11.61 -5.48 -18.92
CA ASP A 357 10.97 -5.28 -20.21
C ASP A 357 9.58 -5.95 -20.22
N PRO A 358 8.48 -5.19 -20.00
CA PRO A 358 7.13 -5.76 -19.92
C PRO A 358 6.68 -6.51 -21.18
N ALA A 359 7.21 -6.18 -22.36
CA ALA A 359 6.88 -6.87 -23.61
C ALA A 359 7.65 -8.18 -23.79
N ASN A 360 8.70 -8.41 -22.98
CA ASN A 360 9.51 -9.62 -22.99
C ASN A 360 9.77 -10.14 -21.56
N PRO A 361 8.73 -10.68 -20.87
CA PRO A 361 8.86 -11.18 -19.52
C PRO A 361 9.84 -12.35 -19.42
N GLN A 362 10.61 -12.40 -18.33
CA GLN A 362 11.58 -13.49 -18.10
C GLN A 362 11.25 -14.29 -16.84
N LEU A 363 11.15 -15.61 -16.98
CA LEU A 363 11.06 -16.51 -15.83
C LEU A 363 12.40 -16.50 -15.07
N SER A 364 12.41 -15.92 -13.88
CA SER A 364 13.62 -15.82 -13.06
C SER A 364 13.80 -17.00 -12.13
N ALA A 365 12.71 -17.45 -11.49
CA ALA A 365 12.75 -18.57 -10.55
C ALA A 365 11.38 -19.22 -10.35
N VAL A 366 11.40 -20.49 -9.94
CA VAL A 366 10.24 -21.21 -9.40
C VAL A 366 10.63 -21.80 -8.04
N ARG A 367 9.77 -21.63 -7.05
CA ARG A 367 9.91 -22.19 -5.70
C ARG A 367 8.70 -23.05 -5.38
N PRO A 368 8.87 -24.38 -5.35
CA PRO A 368 7.78 -25.28 -5.01
C PRO A 368 7.19 -24.96 -3.65
N LEU A 369 5.87 -24.82 -3.60
CA LEU A 369 5.07 -24.63 -2.40
C LEU A 369 3.76 -25.39 -2.59
N ASN A 370 3.21 -25.92 -1.50
CA ASN A 370 1.94 -26.64 -1.56
C ASN A 370 0.78 -25.66 -1.32
N ASP A 371 -0.07 -25.45 -2.32
CA ASP A 371 -1.22 -24.53 -2.24
C ASP A 371 -0.80 -23.09 -1.90
N ALA A 372 0.12 -22.52 -2.68
CA ALA A 372 0.53 -21.11 -2.51
C ALA A 372 -0.65 -20.17 -2.76
N ARG A 373 -0.92 -19.24 -1.84
CA ARG A 373 -2.14 -18.42 -1.84
C ARG A 373 -1.86 -16.94 -2.04
N ALA A 374 -1.04 -16.32 -1.20
CA ALA A 374 -0.76 -14.89 -1.25
C ALA A 374 0.69 -14.58 -0.85
N SER A 375 1.14 -13.37 -1.17
CA SER A 375 2.50 -12.90 -0.88
C SER A 375 2.49 -11.46 -0.36
N ALA A 376 3.48 -11.12 0.48
CA ALA A 376 3.70 -9.77 0.99
C ALA A 376 5.20 -9.51 1.15
N LEU A 377 5.65 -8.35 0.66
CA LEU A 377 7.06 -7.98 0.64
C LEU A 377 7.31 -6.79 1.57
N GLN A 378 8.42 -6.84 2.30
CA GLN A 378 9.02 -5.66 2.92
C GLN A 378 10.54 -5.75 2.87
N PHE A 379 11.14 -4.86 2.08
CA PHE A 379 12.58 -4.80 1.86
C PHE A 379 13.17 -6.15 1.42
N ARG A 380 13.92 -6.85 2.28
CA ARG A 380 14.63 -8.10 1.91
C ARG A 380 13.83 -9.38 2.10
N TYR A 381 12.64 -9.31 2.69
CA TYR A 381 11.89 -10.50 3.08
C TYR A 381 10.51 -10.55 2.42
N LEU A 382 10.30 -11.63 1.66
CA LEU A 382 9.04 -11.99 1.05
C LEU A 382 8.38 -13.09 1.87
N TRP A 383 7.19 -12.81 2.36
CA TRP A 383 6.32 -13.78 3.02
C TRP A 383 5.40 -14.39 1.96
N VAL A 384 5.16 -15.70 2.02
CA VAL A 384 4.20 -16.39 1.14
C VAL A 384 3.34 -17.34 1.96
N THR A 385 2.01 -17.24 1.83
CA THR A 385 1.09 -18.18 2.48
C THR A 385 0.92 -19.44 1.65
N ASP A 386 0.87 -20.58 2.33
CA ASP A 386 0.66 -21.90 1.74
C ASP A 386 -0.18 -22.80 2.67
N ALA A 387 -0.35 -24.08 2.32
CA ALA A 387 -1.13 -25.03 3.13
C ALA A 387 -0.63 -25.23 4.58
N GLU A 388 0.62 -24.87 4.89
CA GLU A 388 1.23 -25.09 6.21
C GLU A 388 1.34 -23.80 7.05
N GLY A 389 0.94 -22.66 6.49
CA GLY A 389 0.96 -21.35 7.14
C GLY A 389 1.65 -20.29 6.29
N VAL A 390 2.67 -19.64 6.85
CA VAL A 390 3.44 -18.57 6.18
C VAL A 390 4.90 -18.99 6.05
N LYS A 391 5.38 -19.10 4.81
CA LYS A 391 6.77 -19.35 4.44
C LYS A 391 7.52 -18.03 4.29
N LEU A 392 8.81 -18.05 4.61
CA LEU A 392 9.70 -16.91 4.46
C LEU A 392 10.72 -17.17 3.35
N PHE A 393 10.92 -16.16 2.50
CA PHE A 393 11.99 -16.11 1.53
C PHE A 393 12.83 -14.84 1.74
N ASP A 394 14.14 -15.01 1.73
CA ASP A 394 15.10 -13.93 1.56
C ASP A 394 15.18 -13.58 0.07
N VAL A 395 14.85 -12.34 -0.26
CA VAL A 395 14.82 -11.78 -1.63
C VAL A 395 15.83 -10.64 -1.77
N THR A 396 16.96 -10.72 -1.06
CA THR A 396 18.10 -9.81 -1.25
C THR A 396 18.50 -9.76 -2.73
N ASP A 397 18.62 -10.92 -3.37
CA ASP A 397 18.54 -11.07 -4.81
C ASP A 397 17.07 -11.31 -5.20
N MET A 398 16.45 -10.29 -5.79
CA MET A 398 15.02 -10.31 -6.12
C MET A 398 14.67 -11.33 -7.22
N ARG A 399 15.64 -11.72 -8.05
CA ARG A 399 15.41 -12.74 -9.10
C ARG A 399 15.48 -14.16 -8.55
N ASN A 400 16.12 -14.34 -7.40
CA ASN A 400 16.40 -15.65 -6.84
C ASN A 400 16.01 -15.74 -5.35
N PRO A 401 14.72 -15.80 -5.01
CA PRO A 401 14.28 -15.96 -3.62
C PRO A 401 14.87 -17.22 -2.98
N ILE A 402 15.41 -17.09 -1.77
CA ILE A 402 16.00 -18.20 -1.00
C ILE A 402 15.12 -18.50 0.20
N ALA A 403 14.61 -19.73 0.30
CA ALA A 403 13.77 -20.12 1.42
C ALA A 403 14.54 -20.04 2.76
N ARG A 404 13.84 -19.58 3.79
CA ARG A 404 14.31 -19.51 5.19
C ARG A 404 13.33 -20.28 6.09
N PRO A 405 13.42 -21.63 6.15
CA PRO A 405 12.47 -22.45 6.90
C PRO A 405 12.34 -22.06 8.38
N GLU A 406 13.40 -21.54 8.99
CA GLU A 406 13.44 -21.02 10.35
C GLU A 406 12.45 -19.87 10.59
N GLY A 407 12.12 -19.09 9.56
CA GLY A 407 11.14 -18.01 9.61
C GLY A 407 9.70 -18.46 9.33
N THR A 408 9.42 -19.77 9.27
CA THR A 408 8.08 -20.26 8.97
C THR A 408 7.13 -20.07 10.16
N ILE A 409 6.00 -19.40 9.93
CA ILE A 409 4.90 -19.29 10.90
C ILE A 409 3.87 -20.37 10.57
N ARG A 410 3.72 -21.37 11.43
CA ARG A 410 2.76 -22.47 11.21
C ARG A 410 1.35 -22.05 11.57
N LEU A 411 0.42 -22.20 10.63
CA LEU A 411 -1.01 -21.91 10.80
C LEU A 411 -1.82 -22.94 9.99
N ALA A 412 -3.02 -23.25 10.46
CA ALA A 412 -3.87 -24.26 9.80
C ALA A 412 -4.42 -23.79 8.45
N ASP A 413 -4.78 -22.51 8.34
CA ASP A 413 -5.44 -21.97 7.15
C ASP A 413 -5.08 -20.49 6.90
N ALA A 414 -3.81 -20.22 6.61
CA ALA A 414 -3.35 -18.87 6.28
C ALA A 414 -3.85 -18.45 4.88
N ARG A 415 -4.49 -17.27 4.80
CA ARG A 415 -5.06 -16.69 3.58
C ARG A 415 -4.18 -15.53 3.11
N ARG A 416 -4.69 -14.31 3.06
CA ARG A 416 -3.88 -13.12 2.78
C ARG A 416 -3.21 -12.59 4.03
N MET A 417 -2.28 -11.68 3.81
CA MET A 417 -1.53 -11.06 4.89
C MET A 417 -1.07 -9.67 4.49
N TYR A 418 -0.76 -8.87 5.50
CA TYR A 418 -0.28 -7.52 5.36
C TYR A 418 0.85 -7.28 6.35
N VAL A 419 2.01 -6.90 5.83
CA VAL A 419 3.16 -6.56 6.67
C VAL A 419 3.19 -5.06 6.87
N ALA A 420 3.18 -4.62 8.13
CA ALA A 420 3.25 -3.21 8.50
C ALA A 420 4.29 -3.03 9.61
N ARG A 421 5.36 -2.30 9.28
CA ARG A 421 6.55 -2.12 10.13
C ARG A 421 7.09 -3.47 10.65
N THR A 422 6.92 -3.76 11.94
CA THR A 422 7.48 -4.96 12.59
C THR A 422 6.43 -6.04 12.86
N TYR A 423 5.21 -5.89 12.35
CA TYR A 423 4.13 -6.84 12.54
C TYR A 423 3.61 -7.35 11.19
N LEU A 424 3.33 -8.65 11.15
CA LEU A 424 2.64 -9.31 10.05
C LEU A 424 1.22 -9.66 10.52
N TYR A 425 0.23 -9.15 9.81
CA TYR A 425 -1.19 -9.36 10.05
C TYR A 425 -1.68 -10.42 9.06
N ILE A 426 -2.16 -11.56 9.56
CA ILE A 426 -2.44 -12.75 8.76
C ILE A 426 -3.92 -13.08 8.92
N ALA A 427 -4.64 -13.13 7.80
CA ALA A 427 -5.98 -13.69 7.73
C ALA A 427 -5.89 -15.21 7.88
N ALA A 428 -6.53 -15.78 8.90
CA ALA A 428 -6.37 -17.19 9.25
C ALA A 428 -7.70 -17.94 9.40
N LYS A 429 -8.72 -17.57 8.60
CA LYS A 429 -10.05 -18.20 8.62
C LYS A 429 -10.64 -18.30 10.02
N SER A 430 -10.80 -19.51 10.55
CA SER A 430 -11.40 -19.79 11.87
C SER A 430 -10.54 -19.29 13.03
N ASP A 431 -9.22 -19.15 12.83
CA ASP A 431 -8.31 -18.62 13.84
C ASP A 431 -8.37 -17.08 13.91
N GLY A 432 -9.18 -16.46 13.04
CA GLY A 432 -9.42 -15.02 13.01
C GLY A 432 -8.24 -14.24 12.41
N LEU A 433 -7.88 -13.14 13.07
CA LEU A 433 -6.74 -12.30 12.71
C LEU A 433 -5.55 -12.71 13.57
N VAL A 434 -4.55 -13.33 12.96
CA VAL A 434 -3.28 -13.65 13.62
C VAL A 434 -2.29 -12.52 13.39
N ILE A 435 -1.71 -12.01 14.48
CA ILE A 435 -0.69 -10.97 14.47
C ILE A 435 0.62 -11.61 14.91
N ALA A 436 1.62 -11.58 14.04
CA ALA A 436 2.97 -12.06 14.34
C ALA A 436 3.94 -10.88 14.46
N ASN A 437 4.79 -10.92 15.48
CA ASN A 437 5.96 -10.06 15.55
C ASN A 437 7.01 -10.61 14.58
N VAL A 438 7.39 -9.76 13.61
CA VAL A 438 8.38 -10.05 12.57
C VAL A 438 9.53 -9.03 12.62
N THR A 439 9.77 -8.41 13.79
CA THR A 439 10.96 -7.57 14.02
C THR A 439 12.22 -8.30 13.58
N ARG A 440 12.34 -9.58 13.95
CA ARG A 440 13.36 -10.52 13.46
C ARG A 440 12.73 -11.53 12.51
N PRO A 441 12.82 -11.34 11.18
CA PRO A 441 12.11 -12.19 10.21
C PRO A 441 12.52 -13.67 10.28
N LEU A 442 13.77 -13.98 10.62
CA LEU A 442 14.26 -15.35 10.76
C LEU A 442 13.80 -16.06 12.07
N ALA A 443 13.16 -15.34 12.99
CA ALA A 443 12.65 -15.88 14.25
C ALA A 443 11.33 -15.18 14.65
N PRO A 444 10.27 -15.31 13.82
CA PRO A 444 9.00 -14.65 14.08
C PRO A 444 8.28 -15.30 15.26
N THR A 445 7.47 -14.53 15.97
CA THR A 445 6.65 -15.04 17.07
C THR A 445 5.20 -14.62 16.89
N ILE A 446 4.26 -15.53 17.17
CA ILE A 446 2.84 -15.16 17.23
C ILE A 446 2.66 -14.27 18.46
N TYR A 447 2.28 -13.01 18.22
CA TYR A 447 2.03 -12.04 19.27
C TYR A 447 0.61 -12.19 19.82
N ARG A 448 -0.39 -12.37 18.94
CA ARG A 448 -1.79 -12.58 19.31
C ARG A 448 -2.57 -13.24 18.17
N ALA A 449 -3.60 -14.01 18.50
CA ALA A 449 -4.69 -14.37 17.59
C ALA A 449 -5.99 -13.83 18.17
N GLU A 450 -6.81 -13.16 17.35
CA GLU A 450 -8.04 -12.50 17.79
C GLU A 450 -9.23 -12.94 16.94
N THR A 451 -10.32 -13.31 17.61
CA THR A 451 -11.59 -13.71 16.97
C THR A 451 -12.79 -12.91 17.48
N PHE A 452 -12.57 -12.02 18.47
CA PHE A 452 -13.61 -11.26 19.16
C PHE A 452 -14.78 -12.15 19.61
N GLY A 453 -14.47 -13.21 20.36
CA GLY A 453 -15.46 -14.17 20.84
C GLY A 453 -16.10 -15.00 19.73
N GLY A 454 -15.36 -15.28 18.66
CA GLY A 454 -15.84 -16.07 17.51
C GLY A 454 -16.70 -15.29 16.51
N THR A 455 -16.84 -13.97 16.67
CA THR A 455 -17.55 -13.11 15.71
C THR A 455 -16.73 -12.76 14.48
N MET A 456 -15.44 -13.11 14.50
CA MET A 456 -14.48 -13.04 13.39
C MET A 456 -13.83 -14.41 13.20
N ASN A 457 -14.35 -15.18 12.24
CA ASN A 457 -14.07 -16.62 12.09
C ASN A 457 -14.02 -17.11 10.62
N ASP A 458 -14.05 -16.19 9.66
CA ASP A 458 -13.96 -16.47 8.24
C ASP A 458 -13.04 -15.44 7.56
N VAL A 459 -11.91 -15.15 8.21
CA VAL A 459 -11.01 -14.08 7.77
C VAL A 459 -10.26 -14.48 6.51
N GLU A 460 -10.45 -13.69 5.45
CA GLU A 460 -9.88 -13.90 4.12
C GLU A 460 -8.76 -12.91 3.78
N ASP A 461 -8.92 -11.64 4.18
CA ASP A 461 -7.98 -10.57 3.89
C ASP A 461 -7.94 -9.50 4.98
N VAL A 462 -6.80 -8.81 5.08
CA VAL A 462 -6.57 -7.72 6.02
C VAL A 462 -5.67 -6.66 5.37
N VAL A 463 -5.99 -5.39 5.57
CA VAL A 463 -5.10 -4.26 5.27
C VAL A 463 -4.96 -3.37 6.50
N VAL A 464 -3.76 -2.84 6.72
CA VAL A 464 -3.49 -1.91 7.82
C VAL A 464 -3.20 -0.52 7.28
N ALA A 465 -3.74 0.48 7.96
CA ALA A 465 -3.60 1.89 7.61
C ALA A 465 -3.67 2.75 8.87
N SER A 466 -3.19 3.99 8.76
CA SER A 466 -3.24 4.95 9.85
C SER A 466 -4.17 6.12 9.54
N THR A 467 -4.85 6.63 10.57
CA THR A 467 -5.63 7.87 10.52
C THR A 467 -5.41 8.61 11.82
N ASN A 468 -4.94 9.87 11.74
CA ASN A 468 -4.68 10.73 12.90
C ASN A 468 -3.80 10.07 13.99
N ALA A 469 -2.67 9.46 13.56
CA ALA A 469 -1.69 8.73 14.38
C ALA A 469 -2.17 7.40 14.99
N THR A 470 -3.41 6.98 14.71
CA THR A 470 -3.92 5.66 15.10
C THR A 470 -3.83 4.68 13.94
N ALA A 471 -3.34 3.47 14.20
CA ALA A 471 -3.36 2.35 13.26
C ALA A 471 -4.69 1.58 13.38
N PHE A 472 -5.23 1.18 12.23
CA PHE A 472 -6.45 0.39 12.09
C PHE A 472 -6.20 -0.78 11.14
N ALA A 473 -6.81 -1.93 11.43
CA ALA A 473 -6.95 -3.03 10.49
C ALA A 473 -8.37 -3.05 9.92
N TYR A 474 -8.46 -3.19 8.60
CA TYR A 474 -9.70 -3.42 7.87
C TYR A 474 -9.68 -4.85 7.37
N VAL A 475 -10.67 -5.65 7.78
CA VAL A 475 -10.63 -7.11 7.64
C VAL A 475 -11.85 -7.58 6.85
N ALA A 476 -11.59 -8.29 5.74
CA ALA A 476 -12.60 -9.04 5.01
C ALA A 476 -12.81 -10.38 5.73
N ASP A 477 -13.92 -10.50 6.45
CA ASP A 477 -14.28 -11.65 7.29
C ASP A 477 -15.34 -12.52 6.61
N GLY A 478 -15.15 -12.78 5.30
CA GLY A 478 -15.94 -13.73 4.53
C GLY A 478 -17.43 -13.49 4.69
N ARG A 479 -18.15 -14.52 5.13
CA ARG A 479 -19.61 -14.48 5.32
C ARG A 479 -20.10 -13.49 6.41
N ASN A 480 -19.20 -12.98 7.25
CA ASN A 480 -19.52 -12.03 8.31
C ASN A 480 -19.34 -10.56 7.86
N GLY A 481 -18.85 -10.32 6.65
CA GLY A 481 -18.67 -8.99 6.05
C GLY A 481 -17.36 -8.29 6.42
N LEU A 482 -17.38 -6.96 6.56
CA LEU A 482 -16.21 -6.15 6.91
C LEU A 482 -16.11 -5.97 8.42
N LYS A 483 -14.90 -6.04 8.98
CA LYS A 483 -14.58 -5.55 10.33
C LYS A 483 -13.60 -4.38 10.26
N VAL A 484 -13.77 -3.41 11.16
CA VAL A 484 -12.82 -2.33 11.40
C VAL A 484 -12.32 -2.46 12.84
N ILE A 485 -11.01 -2.63 12.96
CA ILE A 485 -10.32 -2.92 14.21
C ILE A 485 -9.36 -1.77 14.48
N GLN A 486 -9.49 -1.15 15.65
CA GLN A 486 -8.48 -0.24 16.14
C GLN A 486 -7.30 -1.06 16.67
N LEU A 487 -6.10 -0.79 16.16
CA LEU A 487 -4.88 -1.48 16.58
C LEU A 487 -4.10 -0.65 17.58
N THR A 488 -4.17 0.68 17.49
CA THR A 488 -3.54 1.57 18.46
C THR A 488 -4.49 2.62 19.03
N SER A 489 -4.27 3.08 20.25
CA SER A 489 -4.90 4.27 20.80
C SER A 489 -4.08 4.82 21.97
N PRO A 490 -4.20 6.13 22.26
CA PRO A 490 -3.55 6.72 23.43
C PRO A 490 -3.90 6.03 24.76
N ASP A 491 -5.10 5.43 24.86
CA ASP A 491 -5.55 4.73 26.08
C ASP A 491 -5.01 3.29 26.18
N SER A 492 -4.76 2.63 25.04
CA SER A 492 -4.49 1.19 25.00
C SER A 492 -3.00 0.82 24.96
N GLN A 493 -2.11 1.70 24.46
CA GLN A 493 -0.66 1.43 24.44
C GLN A 493 0.18 2.45 25.22
N PRO A 494 1.09 1.97 26.09
CA PRO A 494 2.32 2.69 26.40
C PRO A 494 3.14 2.93 25.12
N ASN A 495 3.87 4.05 25.03
CA ASN A 495 4.70 4.41 23.87
C ASN A 495 3.94 4.50 22.53
N TYR A 496 2.69 4.98 22.56
CA TYR A 496 1.85 5.24 21.38
C TYR A 496 2.56 6.00 20.24
N TYR A 497 3.56 6.82 20.54
CA TYR A 497 4.31 7.63 19.56
C TYR A 497 5.61 6.98 19.03
N GLY A 498 5.95 5.75 19.44
CA GLY A 498 7.20 5.10 19.00
C GLY A 498 7.14 4.54 17.58
N PHE A 499 8.30 4.11 17.06
CA PHE A 499 8.41 3.54 15.71
C PHE A 499 7.47 2.36 15.47
N SER A 500 7.19 1.46 16.42
CA SER A 500 6.29 0.32 16.17
C SER A 500 5.55 -0.08 17.45
N PRO A 501 4.54 0.71 17.89
CA PRO A 501 3.78 0.39 19.09
C PRO A 501 3.12 -0.99 18.97
N ALA A 502 3.04 -1.71 20.09
CA ALA A 502 2.45 -3.04 20.10
C ALA A 502 0.94 -2.96 19.83
N PRO A 503 0.40 -3.68 18.83
CA PRO A 503 -1.01 -3.59 18.50
C PRO A 503 -1.87 -4.16 19.64
N MET A 504 -2.95 -3.46 19.98
CA MET A 504 -4.00 -3.91 20.89
C MET A 504 -5.33 -3.90 20.13
N PRO A 505 -5.72 -5.02 19.49
CA PRO A 505 -6.92 -5.08 18.67
C PRO A 505 -8.21 -4.82 19.45
N GLU A 506 -9.00 -3.86 19.00
CA GLU A 506 -10.34 -3.55 19.51
C GLU A 506 -11.33 -3.48 18.34
N LEU A 507 -12.38 -4.30 18.35
CA LEU A 507 -13.43 -4.24 17.34
C LEU A 507 -14.27 -2.97 17.55
N ILE A 508 -14.13 -2.01 16.64
CA ILE A 508 -14.79 -0.70 16.77
C ILE A 508 -16.02 -0.56 15.86
N ALA A 509 -16.02 -1.23 14.72
CA ALA A 509 -17.12 -1.22 13.76
C ALA A 509 -17.15 -2.49 12.89
N TRP A 510 -18.30 -2.78 12.31
CA TRP A 510 -18.50 -3.87 11.35
C TRP A 510 -19.55 -3.50 10.31
N ALA A 511 -19.57 -4.16 9.15
CA ALA A 511 -20.59 -3.95 8.13
C ALA A 511 -20.97 -5.28 7.46
N ARG A 512 -22.28 -5.49 7.25
CA ARG A 512 -22.74 -6.58 6.37
C ARG A 512 -22.37 -6.26 4.92
N THR A 513 -22.00 -7.30 4.20
CA THR A 513 -21.83 -7.28 2.74
C THR A 513 -22.90 -8.16 2.09
N PRO A 514 -23.31 -7.89 0.85
CA PRO A 514 -24.35 -8.66 0.15
C PRO A 514 -23.91 -10.09 -0.18
N SER A 515 -22.61 -10.32 -0.33
CA SER A 515 -21.97 -11.63 -0.47
C SER A 515 -20.66 -11.66 0.33
N PRO A 516 -20.04 -12.83 0.56
CA PRO A 516 -18.84 -12.94 1.39
C PRO A 516 -17.73 -11.97 0.97
N ALA A 517 -17.14 -11.26 1.94
CA ALA A 517 -16.00 -10.36 1.73
C ALA A 517 -14.69 -11.16 1.70
N ILE A 518 -13.96 -11.10 0.59
CA ILE A 518 -12.82 -11.98 0.30
C ILE A 518 -11.51 -11.24 0.03
N ALA A 519 -11.57 -9.93 -0.18
CA ALA A 519 -10.42 -9.11 -0.52
C ALA A 519 -10.57 -7.69 0.03
N MET A 520 -9.45 -7.00 0.24
CA MET A 520 -9.41 -5.60 0.64
C MET A 520 -8.52 -4.78 -0.31
N SER A 521 -8.96 -3.59 -0.71
CA SER A 521 -8.06 -2.64 -1.38
C SER A 521 -7.04 -2.10 -0.38
N LYS A 522 -5.76 -2.15 -0.75
CA LYS A 522 -4.69 -1.45 -0.03
C LYS A 522 -4.98 0.06 0.01
N GLY A 523 -4.77 0.70 1.15
CA GLY A 523 -4.83 2.16 1.27
C GLY A 523 -3.65 2.85 0.59
N LEU A 524 -3.83 4.10 0.16
CA LEU A 524 -2.82 4.93 -0.52
C LEU A 524 -1.50 4.94 0.25
N ASP A 525 -0.39 4.63 -0.43
CA ASP A 525 0.95 4.68 0.16
C ASP A 525 1.38 6.13 0.43
N ARG A 526 1.91 6.40 1.63
CA ARG A 526 2.21 7.77 2.08
C ARG A 526 3.65 8.01 2.52
N ASP A 527 4.38 6.93 2.81
CA ASP A 527 5.80 6.94 3.17
C ASP A 527 6.70 6.29 2.12
N ARG A 528 6.14 5.97 0.94
CA ARG A 528 6.85 5.34 -0.19
C ARG A 528 7.16 6.37 -1.28
N ALA A 529 8.42 6.49 -1.66
CA ALA A 529 8.88 7.37 -2.75
C ALA A 529 9.54 6.62 -3.91
N VAL A 530 9.89 5.35 -3.69
CA VAL A 530 10.65 4.51 -4.62
C VAL A 530 10.25 3.05 -4.45
N ASP A 531 10.37 2.26 -5.51
CA ASP A 531 10.20 0.81 -5.47
C ASP A 531 11.50 0.05 -5.16
N GLU A 532 11.37 -1.27 -4.96
CA GLU A 532 12.46 -2.17 -4.57
C GLU A 532 13.56 -2.31 -5.64
N THR A 533 13.25 -1.96 -6.90
CA THR A 533 14.19 -1.91 -8.05
C THR A 533 14.74 -0.49 -8.28
N GLY A 534 14.45 0.47 -7.41
CA GLY A 534 14.95 1.84 -7.48
C GLY A 534 14.16 2.78 -8.39
N GLY A 535 12.97 2.36 -8.86
CA GLY A 535 12.11 3.21 -9.67
C GLY A 535 11.41 4.28 -8.82
N GLN A 536 11.59 5.55 -9.21
CA GLN A 536 11.01 6.68 -8.49
C GLN A 536 9.48 6.75 -8.70
N ILE A 537 8.75 6.97 -7.61
CA ILE A 537 7.28 7.08 -7.59
C ILE A 537 6.83 8.51 -7.30
N ALA A 538 7.51 9.16 -6.36
CA ALA A 538 7.08 10.43 -5.79
C ALA A 538 7.98 11.61 -6.21
N VAL A 539 7.38 12.80 -6.25
CA VAL A 539 8.13 14.04 -6.51
C VAL A 539 9.02 14.39 -5.32
N VAL A 540 10.20 14.91 -5.62
CA VAL A 540 11.12 15.45 -4.61
C VAL A 540 11.32 16.94 -4.84
N GLY A 541 10.97 17.77 -3.84
CA GLY A 541 10.73 19.21 -4.01
C GLY A 541 11.93 20.12 -4.30
N ARG A 542 13.05 19.59 -4.80
CA ARG A 542 14.29 20.33 -5.09
C ARG A 542 14.95 19.79 -6.35
N LEU A 543 15.42 20.69 -7.21
CA LEU A 543 16.08 20.32 -8.48
C LEU A 543 17.24 19.34 -8.28
N GLY A 544 17.18 18.18 -8.95
CA GLY A 544 18.18 17.11 -8.84
C GLY A 544 18.10 16.27 -7.56
N SER A 545 17.18 16.57 -6.64
CA SER A 545 16.93 15.68 -5.51
C SER A 545 16.09 14.50 -5.94
N ARG A 546 16.37 13.32 -5.38
CA ARG A 546 15.70 12.06 -5.75
C ARG A 546 15.88 11.01 -4.64
N PRO A 547 15.05 9.95 -4.61
CA PRO A 547 15.42 8.76 -3.86
C PRO A 547 16.68 8.10 -4.42
N PHE A 548 17.25 7.15 -3.68
CA PHE A 548 18.31 6.29 -4.19
C PHE A 548 17.82 5.45 -5.38
N ASN A 549 18.72 5.15 -6.30
CA ASN A 549 18.52 4.05 -7.24
C ASN A 549 18.92 2.72 -6.57
N ARG A 550 18.63 1.58 -7.21
CA ARG A 550 18.89 0.27 -6.61
C ARG A 550 20.37 0.05 -6.23
N ALA A 551 21.31 0.44 -7.09
CA ALA A 551 22.74 0.24 -6.83
C ALA A 551 23.19 1.02 -5.58
N GLU A 552 22.72 2.27 -5.44
CA GLU A 552 22.98 3.09 -4.25
C GLU A 552 22.33 2.53 -2.99
N MET A 553 21.13 1.95 -3.09
CA MET A 553 20.51 1.26 -1.96
C MET A 553 21.36 0.06 -1.52
N GLU A 554 21.85 -0.73 -2.47
CA GLU A 554 22.64 -1.93 -2.20
C GLU A 554 23.95 -1.63 -1.48
N GLU A 555 24.58 -0.47 -1.72
CA GLU A 555 25.76 -0.04 -0.96
C GLU A 555 25.50 0.11 0.54
N LEU A 556 24.24 0.29 0.95
CA LEU A 556 23.86 0.40 2.36
C LEU A 556 23.66 -0.96 3.05
N PHE A 557 23.46 -2.05 2.30
CA PHE A 557 23.16 -3.36 2.90
C PHE A 557 23.93 -4.54 2.32
N LEU A 558 24.74 -4.34 1.29
CA LEU A 558 25.64 -5.35 0.71
C LEU A 558 27.09 -4.88 0.79
N ASN A 559 28.00 -5.85 0.87
CA ASN A 559 29.42 -5.60 0.63
C ASN A 559 29.77 -5.73 -0.87
N ASN A 560 31.04 -5.48 -1.21
CA ASN A 560 31.54 -5.60 -2.59
C ASN A 560 31.42 -7.01 -3.21
N ALA A 561 31.14 -8.04 -2.41
CA ALA A 561 30.90 -9.41 -2.88
C ALA A 561 29.40 -9.71 -3.08
N GLY A 562 28.51 -8.73 -2.89
CA GLY A 562 27.06 -8.92 -2.99
C GLY A 562 26.45 -9.67 -1.79
N ILE A 563 27.19 -9.77 -0.68
CA ILE A 563 26.74 -10.47 0.53
C ILE A 563 26.17 -9.43 1.51
N PRO A 564 25.04 -9.71 2.19
CA PRO A 564 24.51 -8.86 3.24
C PRO A 564 25.59 -8.41 4.23
N TRP A 565 25.84 -7.11 4.30
CA TRP A 565 26.79 -6.52 5.23
C TRP A 565 26.06 -6.08 6.49
N ARG A 566 26.54 -6.53 7.66
CA ARG A 566 25.92 -6.31 8.95
C ARG A 566 26.82 -5.54 9.89
N VAL A 567 26.19 -4.82 10.81
CA VAL A 567 26.85 -3.98 11.80
C VAL A 567 26.29 -4.23 13.19
N SER A 568 27.12 -4.00 14.20
CA SER A 568 26.74 -3.92 15.61
C SER A 568 26.85 -2.47 16.08
N ASP A 569 25.92 -2.06 16.95
CA ASP A 569 26.00 -0.78 17.65
C ASP A 569 26.84 -0.88 18.94
N GLU A 570 27.31 -2.08 19.28
CA GLU A 570 28.29 -2.26 20.35
C GLU A 570 29.64 -1.67 19.95
N VAL A 571 30.21 -0.82 20.81
CA VAL A 571 31.50 -0.17 20.56
C VAL A 571 32.61 -1.21 20.70
N ASP A 572 33.22 -1.61 19.58
CA ASP A 572 34.44 -2.41 19.55
C ASP A 572 35.68 -1.54 19.25
N MET A 573 36.47 -1.28 20.30
CA MET A 573 37.71 -0.49 20.17
C MET A 573 38.81 -1.21 19.38
N ASN A 574 38.69 -2.51 19.10
CA ASN A 574 39.62 -3.22 18.22
C ASN A 574 39.39 -2.90 16.74
N LEU A 575 38.16 -2.51 16.38
CA LEU A 575 37.78 -2.06 15.04
C LEU A 575 37.98 -0.55 14.85
N TRP A 576 38.35 0.16 15.92
CA TRP A 576 38.55 1.60 15.88
C TRP A 576 39.74 1.95 14.98
N VAL A 577 39.45 2.65 13.88
CA VAL A 577 40.45 3.26 13.04
C VAL A 577 40.62 4.71 13.51
N PRO A 578 41.81 5.13 13.99
CA PRO A 578 42.06 6.54 14.30
C PRO A 578 41.83 7.37 13.05
N GLY A 579 40.78 8.19 13.06
CA GLY A 579 40.49 9.08 11.95
C GLY A 579 41.67 10.01 11.72
N ALA A 580 42.16 10.08 10.48
CA ALA A 580 42.70 11.35 10.01
C ALA A 580 41.52 12.32 10.05
N GLY A 581 41.45 13.13 11.12
CA GLY A 581 40.47 14.21 11.22
C GLY A 581 40.46 15.06 9.94
N PRO A 582 39.44 15.90 9.71
CA PRO A 582 39.28 16.62 8.46
C PRO A 582 40.62 17.26 8.08
N VAL A 583 41.21 16.74 7.00
CA VAL A 583 42.51 17.17 6.52
C VAL A 583 42.34 18.62 6.12
N MET A 584 42.68 19.53 7.03
CA MET A 584 43.21 20.84 6.66
C MET A 584 44.36 20.52 5.72
N ASP A 585 44.07 20.67 4.45
CA ASP A 585 44.93 20.37 3.31
C ASP A 585 46.35 20.87 3.60
N ARG A 586 47.21 19.96 4.04
CA ARG A 586 48.65 20.22 4.08
C ARG A 586 49.10 20.23 2.63
N ARG A 587 49.10 21.43 2.02
CA ARG A 587 50.19 21.96 1.17
C ARG A 587 49.84 23.35 0.62
N ARG A 588 50.59 24.36 1.07
CA ARG A 588 51.32 25.23 0.13
C ARG A 588 52.80 25.14 0.46
N PRO A 589 53.66 24.65 -0.46
CA PRO A 589 55.10 24.84 -0.35
C PRO A 589 55.40 26.33 -0.57
N GLY A 590 56.00 27.00 0.42
CA GLY A 590 56.32 28.43 0.36
C GLY A 590 56.31 29.19 1.69
N GLN A 591 56.23 28.52 2.85
CA GLN A 591 56.60 29.04 4.16
C GLN A 591 57.50 28.05 4.87
#